data_AF-A0A9P2ZT54-F1
#
_entry.id   AF-A0A9P2ZT54-F1
#
_cell.length_a   1.000
_cell.length_b   1.000
_cell.length_c   1.000
_cell.angle_alpha   90.00
_cell.angle_beta   90.00
_cell.angle_gamma   90.00
#
_symmetry.space_group_name_H-M   'P 1'
#
loop_
_entity.id
_entity.type
_entity.pdbx_description
1 polymer ?
#
loop_
_entity_poly.entity_id
_entity_poly.type
_entity_poly.pdbx_seq_one_letter_code
_entity_poly.pdbx_strand_id
1 'polypeptide(L)'
;MSSITGQCNCGGITVTVPKDKPNALCRQPKMYQTEGISGGEVYRYFCGTCGSGIYTGLESGIFAFVKAGLFDISDIPKPSVELFCRNLASWEQTYPEAQRNDTQ
;
A
#
# COMPACT_ATOMS: atom_id res chain seq x y z
N MET A 1 -8.92 -31.70 4.44
CA MET A 1 -7.75 -31.03 3.82
C MET A 1 -8.18 -29.64 3.43
N SER A 2 -7.52 -28.60 3.93
CA SER A 2 -7.77 -27.23 3.47
C SER A 2 -7.01 -27.00 2.17
N SER A 3 -7.69 -26.63 1.09
CA SER A 3 -7.04 -26.21 -0.15
C SER A 3 -6.50 -24.79 0.03
N ILE A 4 -5.21 -24.58 -0.27
CA ILE A 4 -4.62 -23.24 -0.28
C ILE A 4 -4.75 -22.70 -1.71
N THR A 5 -5.43 -21.55 -1.85
CA THR A 5 -5.53 -20.80 -3.11
C THR A 5 -4.96 -19.40 -2.89
N GLY A 6 -4.10 -18.95 -3.79
CA GLY A 6 -3.48 -17.62 -3.72
C GLY A 6 -4.26 -16.56 -4.52
N GLN A 7 -4.27 -15.33 -4.02
CA GLN A 7 -4.74 -14.14 -4.74
C GLN A 7 -3.78 -12.97 -4.45
N CYS A 8 -3.43 -12.19 -5.47
CA CYS A 8 -2.63 -10.98 -5.31
C CYS A 8 -3.55 -9.78 -5.06
N ASN A 9 -3.38 -9.12 -3.91
CA ASN A 9 -4.19 -7.95 -3.51
C ASN A 9 -3.33 -6.68 -3.38
N CYS A 10 -2.13 -6.70 -3.98
CA CYS A 10 -1.04 -5.76 -3.73
C CYS A 10 -1.10 -4.54 -4.66
N GLY A 11 -2.18 -3.75 -4.63
CA GLY A 11 -2.25 -2.46 -5.32
C GLY A 11 -2.11 -1.31 -4.33
N GLY A 12 -1.10 -0.46 -4.47
CA GLY A 12 -0.97 0.79 -3.70
C GLY A 12 -1.04 1.99 -4.64
N ILE A 13 -1.87 2.98 -4.30
CA ILE A 13 -1.90 4.27 -4.99
C ILE A 13 -1.23 5.28 -4.07
N THR A 14 -0.23 5.98 -4.58
CA THR A 14 0.37 7.11 -3.87
C THR A 14 -0.56 8.30 -3.99
N VAL A 15 -0.98 8.84 -2.85
CA VAL A 15 -1.69 10.12 -2.80
C VAL A 15 -0.99 11.05 -1.83
N THR A 16 -1.01 12.34 -2.13
CA THR A 16 -0.61 13.36 -1.17
C THR A 16 -1.74 13.51 -0.17
N VAL A 17 -1.50 13.12 1.08
CA VAL A 17 -2.47 13.32 2.16
C VAL A 17 -2.11 14.60 2.89
N PRO A 18 -3.03 15.57 2.99
CA PRO A 18 -2.82 16.76 3.82
C PRO A 18 -2.55 16.35 5.28
N LYS A 19 -1.46 16.86 5.87
CA LYS A 19 -1.02 16.54 7.24
C LYS A 19 -2.11 16.78 8.31
N ASP A 20 -3.06 17.66 8.04
CA ASP A 20 -4.13 18.09 8.94
C ASP A 20 -5.40 17.21 8.85
N LYS A 21 -5.49 16.25 7.92
CA LYS A 21 -6.71 15.44 7.70
C LYS A 21 -6.46 13.94 7.63
N PRO A 22 -5.88 13.30 8.67
CA PRO A 22 -5.65 11.86 8.69
C PRO A 22 -6.94 11.02 8.61
N ASN A 23 -8.08 11.58 9.05
CA ASN A 23 -9.38 10.90 9.03
C ASN A 23 -10.16 11.06 7.72
N ALA A 24 -9.59 11.69 6.69
CA ALA A 24 -10.27 11.90 5.40
C ALA A 24 -10.64 10.57 4.71
N LEU A 25 -9.92 9.49 5.01
CA LEU A 25 -10.11 8.17 4.40
C LEU A 25 -10.91 7.20 5.28
N CYS A 26 -10.92 7.39 6.60
CA CYS A 26 -11.68 6.57 7.53
C CYS A 26 -11.88 7.32 8.86
N ARG A 27 -13.07 7.18 9.45
CA ARG A 27 -13.44 7.92 10.67
C ARG A 27 -12.59 7.59 11.90
N GLN A 28 -12.20 6.32 12.08
CA GLN A 28 -11.45 5.83 13.25
C GLN A 28 -10.52 4.67 12.88
N PRO A 29 -9.42 4.94 12.16
CA PRO A 29 -8.47 3.91 11.81
C PRO A 29 -7.68 3.45 13.06
N LYS A 30 -7.35 2.15 13.12
CA LYS A 30 -6.33 1.62 14.03
C LYS A 30 -4.97 1.74 13.38
N MET A 31 -3.95 2.13 14.14
CA MET A 31 -2.59 2.38 13.63
C MET A 31 -1.60 1.38 14.24
N TYR A 32 -0.70 0.86 13.40
CA TYR A 32 0.47 0.09 13.82
C TYR A 32 1.75 0.72 13.27
N GLN A 33 2.70 1.00 14.15
CA GLN A 33 4.01 1.53 13.82
C GLN A 33 5.02 0.39 13.70
N THR A 34 5.84 0.43 12.66
CA THR A 34 7.03 -0.43 12.54
C THR A 34 8.20 0.39 12.01
N GLU A 35 9.40 -0.14 12.16
CA GLU A 35 10.58 0.34 11.43
C GLU A 35 10.57 -0.26 10.01
N GLY A 36 10.91 0.54 9.01
CA GLY A 36 11.22 0.07 7.66
C GLY A 36 12.68 -0.42 7.58
N ILE A 37 13.05 -1.14 6.52
CA ILE A 37 14.44 -1.60 6.31
C ILE A 37 15.39 -0.42 6.11
N SER A 38 14.88 0.75 5.71
CA SER A 38 15.65 2.00 5.66
C SER A 38 15.89 2.65 7.04
N GLY A 39 15.41 2.06 8.13
CA GLY A 39 15.49 2.61 9.49
C GLY A 39 14.45 3.70 9.82
N GLY A 40 13.61 4.09 8.84
CA GLY A 40 12.58 5.10 9.03
C GLY A 40 11.28 4.52 9.61
N GLU A 41 10.50 5.35 10.29
CA GLU A 41 9.21 4.93 10.84
C GLU A 41 8.13 4.79 9.75
N VAL A 42 7.39 3.68 9.81
CA VAL A 42 6.29 3.36 8.91
C VAL A 42 5.02 3.14 9.73
N TYR A 43 3.98 3.93 9.44
CA TYR A 43 2.70 3.86 10.13
C TYR A 43 1.65 3.23 9.21
N ARG A 44 1.07 2.10 9.60
CA ARG A 44 0.05 1.39 8.84
C ARG A 44 -1.31 1.59 9.49
N TYR A 45 -2.28 2.04 8.71
CA TYR A 45 -3.63 2.35 9.16
C TYR A 45 -4.63 1.32 8.62
N PHE A 46 -5.48 0.80 9.50
CA PHE A 46 -6.48 -0.23 9.21
C PHE A 46 -7.86 0.21 9.67
N CYS A 47 -8.90 -0.25 8.99
CA CYS A 47 -10.28 -0.05 9.42
C CYS A 47 -10.51 -0.76 10.75
N GLY A 48 -10.95 -0.02 11.78
CA GLY A 48 -11.23 -0.58 13.10
C GLY A 48 -12.37 -1.61 13.14
N THR A 49 -13.19 -1.67 12.09
CA THR A 49 -14.38 -2.54 11.99
C THR A 49 -14.10 -3.84 11.24
N CYS A 50 -13.52 -3.77 10.03
CA CYS A 50 -13.28 -4.95 9.18
C CYS A 50 -11.81 -5.37 9.08
N GLY A 51 -10.87 -4.58 9.61
CA GLY A 51 -9.45 -4.87 9.57
C GLY A 51 -8.77 -4.61 8.21
N SER A 52 -9.50 -4.15 7.19
CA SER A 52 -8.92 -3.82 5.89
C SER A 52 -7.86 -2.72 6.01
N GLY A 53 -6.74 -2.87 5.30
CA GLY A 53 -5.72 -1.83 5.20
C GLY A 53 -6.26 -0.60 4.46
N ILE A 54 -5.96 0.59 4.98
CA ILE A 54 -6.44 1.85 4.40
C ILE A 54 -5.27 2.58 3.73
N TYR A 55 -4.26 2.93 4.51
CA TYR A 55 -3.06 3.59 3.98
C TYR A 55 -1.83 3.33 4.83
N THR A 56 -0.67 3.55 4.22
CA THR A 56 0.63 3.57 4.89
C THR A 56 1.19 4.98 4.85
N GLY A 57 1.44 5.57 6.01
CA GLY A 57 2.16 6.83 6.15
C GLY A 57 3.65 6.61 6.42
N LEU A 58 4.46 7.57 6.00
CA LEU A 58 5.89 7.64 6.30
C LEU A 58 6.18 8.75 7.32
N GLU A 59 7.30 8.65 8.01
CA GLU A 59 7.80 9.64 8.98
C GLU A 59 7.79 11.10 8.47
N SER A 60 8.11 11.33 7.19
CA SER A 60 8.09 12.68 6.60
C SER A 60 6.69 13.34 6.61
N GLY A 61 5.64 12.51 6.65
CA GLY A 61 4.24 12.90 6.69
C GLY A 61 3.75 13.63 5.44
N ILE A 62 4.50 13.62 4.33
CA ILE A 62 4.12 14.33 3.09
C ILE A 62 3.26 13.45 2.17
N PHE A 63 3.55 12.15 2.14
CA PHE A 63 2.90 11.19 1.27
C PHE A 63 2.30 10.04 2.07
N ALA A 64 1.20 9.49 1.57
CA ALA A 64 0.69 8.21 2.02
C ALA A 64 0.41 7.29 0.83
N PHE A 65 0.61 6.00 1.05
CA PHE A 65 0.25 4.96 0.11
C PHE A 65 -1.12 4.40 0.49
N VAL A 66 -2.17 4.84 -0.20
CA VAL A 66 -3.53 4.35 0.01
C VAL A 66 -3.72 3.04 -0.73
N LYS A 67 -4.47 2.10 -0.14
CA LYS A 67 -4.72 0.81 -0.76
C LYS A 67 -5.68 0.97 -1.93
N ALA A 68 -5.24 0.51 -3.10
CA ALA A 68 -5.95 0.68 -4.37
C ALA A 68 -7.32 -0.02 -4.35
N GLY A 69 -7.44 -1.15 -3.65
CA GLY A 69 -8.70 -1.88 -3.50
C GLY A 69 -9.80 -1.14 -2.73
N LEU A 70 -9.58 0.10 -2.30
CA LEU A 70 -10.62 1.00 -1.78
C LEU A 70 -11.36 1.78 -2.87
N PHE A 71 -10.89 1.76 -4.12
CA PHE A 71 -11.42 2.53 -5.22
C PHE A 71 -11.95 1.64 -6.34
N ASP A 72 -12.82 2.19 -7.17
CA ASP A 72 -13.26 1.53 -8.40
C ASP A 72 -12.10 1.44 -9.39
N ILE A 73 -11.99 0.30 -10.10
CA ILE A 73 -10.86 0.02 -10.99
C ILE A 73 -10.69 1.08 -12.10
N SER A 74 -11.77 1.76 -12.49
CA SER A 74 -11.74 2.84 -13.49
C SER A 74 -11.01 4.10 -13.01
N ASP A 75 -10.89 4.28 -11.69
CA ASP A 75 -10.28 5.46 -11.07
C ASP A 75 -8.81 5.22 -10.72
N ILE A 76 -8.33 3.98 -10.85
CA ILE A 76 -6.98 3.57 -10.49
C ILE A 76 -6.09 3.73 -11.73
N PRO A 77 -5.09 4.63 -11.70
CA PRO A 77 -4.15 4.74 -12.80
C PRO A 77 -3.32 3.46 -12.93
N LYS A 78 -2.82 3.21 -14.14
CA LYS A 78 -1.86 2.12 -14.35
C LYS A 78 -0.61 2.34 -13.47
N PRO A 79 0.04 1.27 -13.00
CA PRO A 79 1.25 1.39 -12.18
C PRO A 79 2.33 2.17 -12.94
N SER A 80 2.90 3.19 -12.31
CA SER A 80 4.10 3.87 -12.80
C SER A 80 5.37 3.33 -12.15
N VAL A 81 5.26 2.67 -10.98
CA VAL A 81 6.36 2.10 -10.22
C VAL A 81 5.89 0.79 -9.58
N GLU A 82 6.75 -0.22 -9.60
CA GLU A 82 6.56 -1.46 -8.83
C GLU A 82 7.72 -1.61 -7.84
N LEU A 83 7.37 -1.72 -6.56
CA LEU A 83 8.31 -1.86 -5.45
C LEU A 83 8.48 -3.34 -5.09
N PHE A 84 9.56 -3.71 -4.41
CA PHE A 84 9.85 -5.07 -3.94
C PHE A 84 10.08 -6.10 -5.05
N CYS A 85 10.45 -5.63 -6.24
CA CYS A 85 10.61 -6.46 -7.43
C CYS A 85 11.67 -7.58 -7.29
N ARG A 86 12.60 -7.47 -6.32
CA ARG A 86 13.57 -8.53 -5.98
C ARG A 86 12.90 -9.85 -5.57
N ASN A 87 11.76 -9.77 -4.90
CA ASN A 87 11.06 -10.93 -4.34
C ASN A 87 9.89 -11.41 -5.22
N LEU A 88 9.84 -10.98 -6.49
CA LEU A 88 8.83 -11.48 -7.43
C LEU A 88 8.95 -13.00 -7.54
N ALA A 89 7.83 -13.68 -7.35
CA ALA A 89 7.76 -15.10 -7.65
C ALA A 89 7.98 -15.31 -9.16
N SER A 90 8.47 -16.49 -9.54
CA SER A 90 8.77 -16.80 -10.94
C SER A 90 7.56 -16.73 -11.89
N TRP A 91 6.35 -16.75 -11.34
CA TRP A 91 5.09 -16.64 -12.07
C TRP A 91 4.50 -15.22 -12.09
N GLU A 92 5.07 -14.27 -11.35
CA GLU A 92 4.63 -12.88 -11.35
C GLU A 92 5.17 -12.12 -12.58
N GLN A 93 4.38 -11.17 -13.08
CA GLN A 93 4.75 -10.31 -14.19
C GLN A 93 4.55 -8.85 -13.79
N THR A 94 5.56 -8.04 -14.07
CA THR A 94 5.51 -6.59 -13.85
C THR A 94 4.76 -5.89 -14.98
N TYR A 95 4.09 -4.77 -14.69
CA TYR A 95 3.53 -3.92 -15.74
C TYR A 95 4.66 -3.36 -16.62
N PRO A 96 4.64 -3.57 -17.96
CA PRO A 96 5.80 -3.28 -18.80
C PRO A 96 6.30 -1.82 -18.80
N GLU A 97 5.42 -0.86 -18.53
CA GLU A 97 5.77 0.57 -18.51
C GLU A 97 6.09 1.08 -17.10
N ALA A 98 5.95 0.24 -16.06
CA ALA A 98 6.28 0.63 -14.69
C ALA A 98 7.79 0.59 -14.46
N GLN A 99 8.31 1.60 -13.77
CA GLN A 99 9.67 1.54 -13.25
C GLN A 99 9.76 0.47 -12.17
N ARG A 100 10.67 -0.48 -12.35
CA ARG A 100 10.97 -1.48 -11.32
C ARG A 100 11.93 -0.90 -10.31
N ASN A 101 11.52 -0.96 -9.05
CA ASN A 101 12.34 -0.61 -7.91
C ASN A 101 12.47 -1.83 -7.01
N ASP A 102 13.71 -2.28 -6.85
CA ASP A 102 14.05 -3.41 -5.99
C ASP A 102 14.13 -3.01 -4.51
N THR A 103 13.60 -1.84 -4.13
CA THR A 103 13.42 -1.48 -2.72
C THR A 103 12.52 -2.54 -2.09
N GLN A 104 12.90 -3.26 -1.04
CA GLN A 104 14.00 -3.13 -0.06
C GLN A 104 15.01 -4.28 -0.23
#